data_AF-A0AAV5B211-F1
#
_entry.id   AF-A0AAV5B211-F1
#
_cell.length_a   1.000
_cell.length_b   1.000
_cell.length_c   1.000
_cell.angle_alpha   90.00
_cell.angle_beta   90.00
_cell.angle_gamma   90.00
#
_symmetry.space_group_name_H-M   'P 1'
#
loop_
_entity.id
_entity.type
_entity.pdbx_description
1 polymer ?
#
loop_
_entity_poly.entity_id
_entity_poly.type
_entity_poly.pdbx_seq_one_letter_code
_entity_poly.pdbx_strand_id
1 'polypeptide(L)'
;MVAACLIMLCAGLMPKVAFVLPGIPKAVIGGATINVFATITMTGVRLLTKNGLSQRTASVAGLSVALGMGIALTSGALAGPGVPEWAQGVLGSSSLVVTAITAIVLNLVLPGREEVEPAGEGAPGSGSPAGGPRLAAGAWGHRAQGRRERAPCRAHP
;
A
#
# COMPACT_ATOMS: atom_id res chain seq x y z
N MET A 1 -19.94 -9.68 7.28
CA MET A 1 -19.49 -10.19 5.96
C MET A 1 -20.66 -10.43 5.01
N VAL A 2 -21.66 -11.24 5.39
CA VAL A 2 -22.83 -11.55 4.55
C VAL A 2 -23.59 -10.31 4.04
N ALA A 3 -23.84 -9.32 4.91
CA ALA A 3 -24.50 -8.07 4.50
C ALA A 3 -23.68 -7.27 3.46
N ALA A 4 -22.34 -7.24 3.59
CA ALA A 4 -21.47 -6.55 2.63
C ALA A 4 -21.45 -7.26 1.28
N CYS A 5 -21.46 -8.60 1.28
CA CYS A 5 -21.59 -9.41 0.06
C CYS A 5 -22.92 -9.12 -0.65
N LEU A 6 -24.03 -9.07 0.11
CA LEU A 6 -25.36 -8.77 -0.44
C LEU A 6 -25.41 -7.35 -1.03
N ILE A 7 -24.82 -6.36 -0.35
CA ILE A 7 -24.77 -4.97 -0.82
C ILE A 7 -23.90 -4.85 -2.07
N MET A 8 -22.73 -5.49 -2.13
CA MET A 8 -21.86 -5.49 -3.32
C MET A 8 -22.52 -6.19 -4.52
N LEU A 9 -23.26 -7.28 -4.28
CA LEU A 9 -24.02 -7.97 -5.31
C LEU A 9 -25.14 -7.09 -5.88
N CYS A 10 -25.94 -6.47 -5.00
CA CYS A 10 -27.01 -5.56 -5.41
C CYS A 10 -26.46 -4.29 -6.09
N ALA A 11 -25.34 -3.75 -5.62
CA ALA A 11 -24.69 -2.57 -6.21
C ALA A 11 -24.06 -2.86 -7.58
N GLY A 12 -23.51 -4.07 -7.79
CA GLY A 12 -22.96 -4.50 -9.08
C GLY A 12 -24.03 -4.78 -10.14
N LEU A 13 -25.24 -5.21 -9.73
CA LEU A 13 -26.37 -5.48 -10.63
C LEU A 13 -27.14 -4.20 -11.05
N MET A 14 -26.89 -3.06 -10.42
CA MET A 14 -27.55 -1.78 -10.73
C MET A 14 -26.83 -1.04 -11.88
N PRO A 15 -27.35 -1.03 -13.12
CA PRO A 15 -26.68 -0.43 -14.28
C PRO A 15 -26.54 1.10 -14.18
N LYS A 16 -27.34 1.74 -13.32
CA LYS A 16 -27.29 3.19 -13.06
C LYS A 16 -26.00 3.62 -12.38
N VAL A 17 -25.43 2.77 -11.53
CA VAL A 17 -24.17 3.05 -10.82
C VAL A 17 -22.99 2.91 -11.80
N ALA A 18 -23.03 1.89 -12.66
CA ALA A 18 -22.02 1.64 -13.68
C ALA A 18 -21.81 2.80 -14.68
N PHE A 19 -22.87 3.57 -14.98
CA PHE A 19 -22.75 4.75 -15.85
C PHE A 19 -22.05 5.95 -15.18
N VAL A 20 -22.21 6.10 -13.87
CA VAL A 20 -21.66 7.25 -13.11
C VAL A 20 -20.21 7.01 -12.69
N LEU A 21 -19.78 5.76 -12.48
CA LEU A 21 -18.41 5.41 -12.06
C LEU A 21 -17.30 5.97 -12.98
N PRO A 22 -17.40 5.88 -14.32
CA PRO A 22 -16.40 6.45 -15.23
C PRO A 22 -16.29 7.98 -15.16
N GLY A 23 -17.31 8.66 -14.62
CA GLY A 23 -17.31 10.11 -14.42
C GLY A 23 -16.48 10.59 -13.23
N ILE A 24 -15.94 9.68 -12.41
CA ILE A 24 -15.13 10.04 -11.24
C ILE A 24 -13.73 10.48 -11.70
N PRO A 25 -13.28 11.70 -11.35
CA PRO A 25 -11.95 12.18 -11.72
C PRO A 25 -10.84 11.27 -11.19
N LYS A 26 -9.80 11.04 -12.02
CA LYS A 26 -8.64 10.20 -11.65
C LYS A 26 -7.97 10.63 -10.34
N ALA A 27 -8.02 11.93 -10.03
CA ALA A 27 -7.47 12.48 -8.79
C ALA A 27 -8.12 11.89 -7.51
N VAL A 28 -9.43 11.59 -7.53
CA VAL A 28 -10.15 11.02 -6.37
C VAL A 28 -9.82 9.54 -6.21
N ILE A 29 -9.77 8.81 -7.33
CA ILE A 29 -9.45 7.38 -7.35
C ILE A 29 -8.02 7.15 -6.86
N GLY A 30 -7.08 8.03 -7.25
CA GLY A 30 -5.71 8.01 -6.73
C GLY A 30 -5.66 8.19 -5.22
N GLY A 31 -6.40 9.16 -4.67
CA GLY A 31 -6.47 9.39 -3.22
C GLY A 31 -7.02 8.20 -2.43
N ALA A 32 -8.09 7.57 -2.93
CA ALA A 32 -8.64 6.36 -2.33
C ALA A 32 -7.62 5.20 -2.35
N THR A 33 -6.91 5.04 -3.48
CA THR A 33 -5.93 3.98 -3.68
C THR A 33 -4.72 4.14 -2.77
N ILE A 34 -4.18 5.36 -2.64
CA ILE A 34 -3.06 5.66 -1.73
C ILE A 34 -3.41 5.33 -0.28
N ASN A 35 -4.64 5.61 0.17
CA ASN A 35 -5.08 5.29 1.53
C ASN A 35 -5.10 3.77 1.79
N VAL A 36 -5.56 2.99 0.81
CA VAL A 36 -5.58 1.52 0.91
C VAL A 36 -4.16 0.96 0.91
N PHE A 37 -3.29 1.42 -0.01
CA PHE A 37 -1.88 0.99 -0.02
C PHE A 37 -1.14 1.35 1.27
N ALA A 38 -1.38 2.55 1.83
CA ALA A 38 -0.80 2.96 3.10
C ALA A 38 -1.26 2.04 4.26
N THR A 39 -2.56 1.73 4.31
CA THR A 39 -3.14 0.85 5.34
C THR A 39 -2.63 -0.59 5.23
N ILE A 40 -2.50 -1.11 4.01
CA ILE A 40 -1.93 -2.44 3.74
C ILE A 40 -0.46 -2.47 4.18
N THR A 41 0.31 -1.44 3.85
CA THR A 41 1.73 -1.33 4.23
C THR A 41 1.88 -1.30 5.75
N MET A 42 1.08 -0.49 6.46
CA MET A 42 1.11 -0.42 7.92
C MET A 42 0.73 -1.77 8.56
N THR A 43 -0.27 -2.45 8.01
CA THR A 43 -0.63 -3.80 8.45
C THR A 43 0.52 -4.78 8.21
N GLY A 44 1.20 -4.70 7.06
CA GLY A 44 2.38 -5.51 6.75
C GLY A 44 3.53 -5.28 7.74
N VAL A 45 3.87 -4.02 8.03
CA VAL A 45 4.92 -3.69 8.99
C VAL A 45 4.56 -4.19 10.40
N ARG A 46 3.30 -4.03 10.82
CA ARG A 46 2.82 -4.58 12.10
C ARG A 46 2.93 -6.11 12.16
N LEU A 47 2.67 -6.80 11.05
CA LEU A 47 2.85 -8.26 10.98
C LEU A 47 4.32 -8.65 11.12
N LEU A 48 5.24 -7.88 10.54
CA LEU A 48 6.68 -8.09 10.70
C LEU A 48 7.14 -7.84 12.15
N THR A 49 6.59 -6.84 12.84
CA THR A 49 7.01 -6.46 14.19
C THR A 49 6.29 -7.23 15.30
N LYS A 50 5.21 -7.97 14.98
CA LYS A 50 4.36 -8.66 15.97
C LYS A 50 5.13 -9.65 16.85
N ASN A 51 6.16 -10.28 16.29
CA ASN A 51 7.01 -11.25 16.98
C ASN A 51 8.37 -10.62 17.36
N GLY A 52 8.43 -9.30 17.59
CA GLY A 52 9.70 -8.60 17.82
C GLY A 52 10.57 -8.48 16.55
N LEU A 53 11.24 -7.33 16.39
CA LEU A 53 12.21 -7.15 15.30
C LEU A 53 13.62 -7.41 15.81
N SER A 54 14.12 -8.61 15.56
CA SER A 54 15.56 -8.90 15.70
C SER A 54 16.33 -8.52 14.43
N GLN A 55 17.65 -8.34 14.56
CA GLN A 55 18.55 -8.04 13.44
C GLN A 55 18.41 -9.03 12.28
N ARG A 56 18.13 -10.32 12.56
CA ARG A 56 17.93 -11.34 11.51
C ARG A 56 16.62 -11.13 10.76
N THR A 57 15.50 -11.07 11.47
CA THR A 57 14.17 -10.89 10.85
C THR A 57 14.06 -9.53 10.13
N ALA A 58 14.67 -8.48 10.68
CA ALA A 58 14.72 -7.16 10.05
C ALA A 58 15.60 -7.14 8.79
N SER A 59 16.75 -7.82 8.79
CA SER A 59 17.62 -7.92 7.60
C SER A 59 17.00 -8.77 6.50
N VAL A 60 16.34 -9.89 6.83
CA VAL A 60 15.60 -10.70 5.84
C VAL A 60 14.49 -9.88 5.17
N ALA A 61 13.67 -9.18 5.95
CA ALA A 61 12.63 -8.31 5.40
C ALA A 61 13.21 -7.15 4.58
N GLY A 62 14.25 -6.49 5.09
CA GLY A 62 14.89 -5.35 4.43
C GLY A 62 15.56 -5.70 3.11
N LEU A 63 16.38 -6.77 3.07
CA LEU A 63 17.04 -7.22 1.85
C LEU A 63 16.02 -7.69 0.81
N SER A 64 14.96 -8.38 1.23
CA SER A 64 13.92 -8.85 0.30
C SER A 64 13.18 -7.69 -0.35
N VAL A 65 12.82 -6.66 0.42
CA VAL A 65 12.17 -5.46 -0.10
C VAL A 65 13.12 -4.66 -1.00
N ALA A 66 14.40 -4.53 -0.62
CA ALA A 66 15.39 -3.86 -1.46
C ALA A 66 15.57 -4.54 -2.82
N LEU A 67 15.67 -5.88 -2.84
CA LEU A 67 15.77 -6.68 -4.07
C LEU A 67 14.47 -6.59 -4.89
N GLY A 68 13.32 -6.72 -4.26
CA GLY A 68 12.01 -6.60 -4.90
C GLY A 68 11.79 -5.25 -5.57
N MET A 69 12.17 -4.17 -4.90
CA MET A 69 12.10 -2.82 -5.45
C MET A 69 13.12 -2.61 -6.57
N GLY A 70 14.34 -3.13 -6.44
CA GLY A 70 15.37 -3.08 -7.50
C GLY A 70 14.92 -3.77 -8.79
N ILE A 71 14.23 -4.91 -8.67
CA ILE A 71 13.64 -5.65 -9.79
C ILE A 71 12.45 -4.88 -10.37
N ALA A 72 11.60 -4.26 -9.53
CA ALA A 72 10.48 -3.44 -9.98
C ALA A 72 10.92 -2.23 -10.83
N LEU A 73 12.10 -1.67 -10.56
CA LEU A 73 12.66 -0.53 -11.28
C LEU A 73 13.39 -0.95 -12.58
N THR A 74 13.79 -2.22 -12.71
CA THR A 74 14.54 -2.72 -13.87
C THR A 74 13.60 -3.47 -14.81
N SER A 75 13.11 -2.79 -15.84
CA SER A 75 12.30 -3.43 -16.88
C SER A 75 13.09 -4.53 -17.61
N GLY A 76 12.54 -5.74 -17.66
CA GLY A 76 13.17 -6.88 -18.35
C GLY A 76 14.13 -7.72 -17.50
N ALA A 77 14.28 -7.45 -16.19
CA ALA A 77 15.20 -8.20 -15.32
C ALA A 77 14.96 -9.73 -15.28
N LEU A 78 13.73 -10.18 -15.54
CA LEU A 78 13.36 -11.60 -15.56
C LEU A 78 13.02 -12.13 -16.97
N ALA A 79 13.15 -11.32 -18.02
CA ALA A 79 12.92 -11.72 -19.41
C ALA A 79 14.16 -12.45 -20.00
N GLY A 80 14.79 -13.33 -19.22
CA GLY A 80 15.96 -14.07 -19.65
C GLY A 80 15.62 -15.20 -20.64
N PRO A 81 16.54 -15.62 -21.54
CA PRO A 81 16.30 -16.64 -22.59
C PRO A 81 16.03 -18.09 -22.13
N GLY A 82 15.53 -18.30 -20.91
CA GLY A 82 15.34 -19.64 -20.33
C GLY A 82 14.23 -19.76 -19.30
N VAL A 83 13.40 -18.73 -19.11
CA VAL A 83 12.22 -18.83 -18.23
C VAL A 83 11.03 -19.41 -18.98
N PRO A 84 10.38 -20.47 -18.47
CA PRO A 84 9.21 -21.03 -19.12
C PRO A 84 8.06 -20.00 -19.12
N GLU A 85 7.23 -20.03 -20.16
CA GLU A 85 6.20 -19.02 -20.46
C GLU A 85 5.25 -18.75 -19.27
N TRP A 86 4.93 -19.81 -18.51
CA TRP A 86 4.12 -19.72 -17.29
C TRP A 86 4.82 -18.99 -16.14
N ALA A 87 6.14 -19.12 -16.01
CA ALA A 87 6.92 -18.44 -14.99
C ALA A 87 7.16 -16.97 -15.38
N GLN A 88 7.28 -16.67 -16.68
CA GLN A 88 7.41 -15.31 -17.17
C GLN A 88 6.13 -14.49 -16.95
N GLY A 89 4.95 -15.10 -17.08
CA GLY A 89 3.67 -14.44 -16.79
C GLY A 89 3.49 -14.09 -15.30
N VAL A 90 4.07 -14.85 -14.37
CA VAL A 90 3.91 -14.60 -12.92
C VAL A 90 5.04 -13.74 -12.38
N LEU A 91 6.29 -14.07 -12.72
CA LEU A 91 7.48 -13.39 -12.22
C LEU A 91 7.79 -12.10 -12.98
N GLY A 92 7.36 -11.98 -14.24
CA GLY A 92 7.49 -10.77 -15.05
C GLY A 92 6.36 -9.76 -14.85
N SER A 93 5.17 -10.20 -14.40
CA SER A 93 4.01 -9.31 -14.21
C SER A 93 3.79 -8.84 -12.78
N SER A 94 4.51 -9.38 -11.78
CA SER A 94 4.30 -9.02 -10.37
C SER A 94 5.59 -9.04 -9.55
N SER A 95 6.19 -7.86 -9.33
CA SER A 95 7.38 -7.69 -8.48
C SER A 95 7.16 -8.14 -7.03
N LEU A 96 5.94 -8.03 -6.51
CA LEU A 96 5.54 -8.53 -5.18
C LEU A 96 5.83 -10.03 -4.99
N VAL A 97 5.61 -10.84 -6.03
CA VAL A 97 5.83 -12.29 -5.95
C VAL A 97 7.32 -12.59 -5.82
N VAL A 98 8.15 -11.87 -6.57
CA VAL A 98 9.61 -12.01 -6.52
C VAL A 98 10.17 -11.61 -5.15
N THR A 99 9.64 -10.52 -4.58
CA THR A 99 9.95 -10.10 -3.20
C THR A 99 9.65 -11.21 -2.19
N ALA A 100 8.47 -11.83 -2.28
CA ALA A 100 8.04 -12.87 -1.36
C ALA A 100 8.88 -14.15 -1.48
N ILE A 101 9.17 -14.59 -2.70
CA ILE A 101 10.04 -15.75 -2.95
C ILE A 101 11.43 -15.48 -2.37
N THR A 102 11.97 -14.28 -2.61
CA THR A 102 13.28 -13.90 -2.08
C THR A 102 13.30 -13.94 -0.54
N ALA A 103 12.24 -13.44 0.11
CA ALA A 103 12.12 -13.50 1.57
C ALA A 103 12.07 -14.95 2.11
N ILE A 104 11.31 -15.82 1.45
CA ILE A 104 11.23 -17.24 1.82
C ILE A 104 12.59 -17.91 1.68
N VAL A 105 13.29 -17.68 0.56
CA VAL A 105 14.62 -18.24 0.31
C VAL A 105 15.63 -17.75 1.35
N LEU A 106 15.65 -16.46 1.66
CA LEU A 106 16.55 -15.90 2.69
C LEU A 106 16.25 -16.47 4.09
N ASN A 107 14.96 -16.66 4.42
CA ASN A 107 14.55 -17.26 5.69
C ASN A 107 14.97 -18.73 5.81
N LEU A 108 14.97 -19.49 4.70
CA LEU A 108 15.41 -20.89 4.67
C LEU A 108 16.94 -21.04 4.70
N VAL A 109 17.66 -20.14 4.03
CA VAL A 109 19.14 -20.13 4.03
C VAL A 109 19.70 -19.68 5.37
N LEU A 110 18.95 -18.85 6.11
CA LEU A 110 19.34 -18.34 7.42
C LEU A 110 18.41 -18.84 8.55
N PRO A 111 18.34 -20.16 8.83
CA PRO A 111 17.51 -20.69 9.90
C PRO A 111 18.16 -20.39 11.26
N GLY A 112 17.78 -19.27 11.86
CA GLY A 112 18.15 -18.91 13.22
C GLY A 112 16.96 -19.14 14.15
N ARG A 113 17.11 -20.02 15.15
CA ARG A 113 16.13 -20.12 16.24
C ARG A 113 16.16 -18.81 17.03
N GLU A 114 15.17 -17.95 16.83
CA GLU A 114 14.93 -16.79 17.68
C GLU A 114 13.87 -17.18 18.70
N GLU A 115 14.30 -17.24 19.96
CA GLU A 115 13.42 -17.09 21.11
C GLU A 115 12.99 -15.63 21.10
N VAL A 116 11.85 -15.41 20.46
CA VAL A 116 11.18 -14.13 20.39
C VAL A 116 10.68 -13.81 21.79
N GLU A 117 11.37 -12.93 22.50
CA GLU A 117 10.76 -12.22 23.60
C GLU A 117 9.69 -11.31 22.98
N PRO A 118 8.40 -11.42 23.37
CA PRO A 118 7.34 -10.60 22.80
C PRO A 118 7.63 -9.14 23.16
N ALA A 119 8.24 -8.43 22.22
CA ALA A 119 8.41 -6.99 22.31
C ALA A 119 7.01 -6.40 22.49
N GLY A 120 6.79 -5.86 23.69
CA GLY A 120 5.52 -5.33 24.14
C GLY A 120 4.90 -4.39 23.13
N GLU A 121 3.58 -4.52 23.03
CA GLU A 121 2.67 -3.50 22.56
C GLU A 121 3.06 -2.14 23.17
N GLY A 122 3.70 -1.25 22.39
CA GLY A 122 3.88 0.15 22.79
C GLY A 122 5.26 0.76 22.55
N ALA A 123 5.53 1.15 21.31
CA ALA A 123 6.06 2.47 21.03
C ALA A 123 5.80 2.78 19.56
N PRO A 124 4.80 3.63 19.20
CA PRO A 124 4.89 4.33 17.94
C PRO A 124 6.22 5.08 17.98
N GLY A 125 7.16 4.61 17.16
CA GLY A 125 8.42 5.30 16.92
C GLY A 125 8.12 6.77 16.78
N SER A 126 8.74 7.52 17.67
CA SER A 126 8.93 8.96 17.68
C SER A 126 9.51 9.43 16.35
N GLY A 127 8.70 9.41 15.30
CA GLY A 127 8.61 10.51 14.36
C GLY A 127 7.68 11.53 14.98
N SER A 128 8.14 12.18 16.05
CA SER A 128 7.60 13.48 16.41
C SER A 128 8.08 14.44 15.32
N PRO A 129 7.23 15.05 14.48
CA PRO A 129 7.47 16.42 14.13
C PRO A 129 7.19 17.20 15.42
N ALA A 130 8.21 17.30 16.29
CA ALA A 130 8.19 18.30 17.33
C ALA A 130 8.18 19.65 16.60
N GLY A 131 6.96 20.22 16.46
CA GLY A 131 6.73 21.51 15.81
C GLY A 131 5.75 21.49 14.63
N GLY A 132 4.56 20.89 14.78
CA GLY A 132 3.47 21.12 13.83
C GLY A 132 2.11 21.04 14.54
N PRO A 133 1.25 22.07 14.50
CA PRO A 133 -0.01 22.05 15.22
C PRO A 133 -0.90 20.91 14.72
N ARG A 134 -1.18 19.94 15.61
CA ARG A 134 -2.15 18.84 15.47
C ARG A 134 -3.61 19.32 15.47
N LEU A 135 -3.88 20.50 14.90
CA LEU A 135 -5.18 21.14 14.83
C LEU A 135 -5.38 21.75 13.43
N ALA A 136 -5.41 20.91 12.39
CA ALA A 136 -5.83 21.36 11.06
C ALA A 136 -6.54 20.28 10.20
N ALA A 137 -6.63 19.02 10.63
CA ALA A 137 -7.37 18.00 9.87
C ALA A 137 -8.90 18.19 9.94
N GLY A 138 -9.43 18.75 11.02
CA GLY A 138 -10.85 19.17 11.12
C GLY A 138 -11.16 20.53 10.48
N ALA A 139 -10.14 21.32 10.13
CA ALA A 139 -10.32 22.69 9.63
C ALA A 139 -10.38 22.79 8.09
N TRP A 140 -9.94 21.76 7.37
CA TRP A 140 -9.98 21.75 5.90
C TRP A 140 -11.40 21.52 5.33
N GLY A 141 -12.26 20.77 6.04
CA GLY A 141 -13.64 20.53 5.61
C GLY A 141 -14.48 21.81 5.54
N HIS A 142 -14.32 22.73 6.49
CA HIS A 142 -15.06 23.99 6.52
C HIS A 142 -14.41 25.11 5.69
N ARG A 143 -13.07 25.15 5.56
CA ARG A 143 -12.37 26.25 4.84
C ARG A 143 -12.20 26.02 3.34
N ALA A 144 -12.29 24.79 2.84
CA ALA A 144 -12.27 24.49 1.41
C ALA A 144 -13.62 24.75 0.72
N GLN A 145 -14.73 24.59 1.44
CA GLN A 145 -16.08 24.89 0.94
C GLN A 145 -16.25 26.40 0.66
N GLY A 146 -15.77 27.27 1.56
CA GLY A 146 -15.94 28.73 1.46
C GLY A 146 -15.04 29.46 0.46
N ARG A 147 -14.07 28.79 -0.20
CA ARG A 147 -13.21 29.40 -1.24
C ARG A 147 -13.65 29.05 -2.67
N ARG A 148 -14.62 28.14 -2.85
CA ARG A 148 -15.23 27.87 -4.17
C ARG A 148 -16.39 28.81 -4.52
N GLU A 149 -16.97 29.49 -3.53
CA GLU A 149 -18.04 30.47 -3.77
C GLU A 149 -17.54 31.90 -4.06
N ARG A 150 -16.21 32.14 -3.96
CA ARG A 150 -15.56 33.43 -4.29
C ARG A 150 -14.66 33.33 -5.52
N ALA A 151 -15.08 32.61 -6.56
CA ALA A 151 -14.60 32.87 -7.90
C ALA A 151 -15.66 33.72 -8.60
N PRO A 152 -15.53 35.07 -8.61
CA PRO A 152 -16.46 35.94 -9.29
C PRO A 152 -16.36 35.74 -10.81
N CYS A 153 -17.53 35.78 -11.45
CA CYS A 153 -17.67 35.99 -12.88
C CYS A 153 -16.72 37.07 -13.40
N ARG A 154 -15.86 36.70 -14.35
CA ARG A 154 -15.36 37.56 -15.43
C ARG A 154 -15.68 36.75 -16.71
N ALA A 155 -16.67 37.07 -17.56
CA ALA A 155 -16.84 38.28 -18.40
C ALA A 155 -15.46 38.77 -18.87
N HIS A 156 -15.04 38.75 -20.14
CA HIS A 156 -15.63 38.74 -21.50
C HIS A 156 -14.42 38.43 -22.46
N PRO A 157 -14.46 38.47 -23.82
CA PRO A 157 -15.48 38.97 -24.74
C PRO A 157 -16.29 37.90 -25.46
#